data_AF-A0AAD4F4N8-F1
#
_entry.id   AF-A0AAD4F4N8-F1
#
_cell.length_a   1.000
_cell.length_b   1.000
_cell.length_c   1.000
_cell.angle_alpha   90.00
_cell.angle_beta   90.00
_cell.angle_gamma   90.00
#
_symmetry.space_group_name_H-M   'P 1'
#
loop_
_entity.id
_entity.type
_entity.pdbx_description
1 polymer ?
#
loop_
_entity_poly.entity_id
_entity_poly.type
_entity_poly.pdbx_seq_one_letter_code
_entity_poly.pdbx_strand_id
1 'polypeptide(L)'
;MADFPKLIPAFTIQVALDQTAPISSTLTFAPFLSSGGSIVSDPSYPIQVDAALEHGADYITLSRDGRYVKLDVQSLARDARTGGLLRFTYTGKVAMGGAAGKVLRGEAGAATTGFGDAFVEFQTGSEELKAIEEKVYVGSGRFVLETGKPVIVEYKVSEVSA
;
A
#
# COMPACT_ATOMS: atom_id res chain seq x y z
N MET A 1 21.35 -16.69 19.94
CA MET A 1 20.15 -16.30 19.15
C MET A 1 20.61 -15.14 18.30
N ALA A 2 20.37 -15.14 16.98
CA ALA A 2 20.86 -14.04 16.15
C ALA A 2 19.97 -12.81 16.36
N ASP A 3 20.57 -11.64 16.58
CA ASP A 3 19.91 -10.36 16.92
C ASP A 3 19.20 -9.72 15.70
N PHE A 4 18.41 -10.53 14.98
CA PHE A 4 17.64 -10.07 13.82
C PHE A 4 16.29 -9.49 14.26
N PRO A 5 15.81 -8.42 13.58
CA PRO A 5 14.48 -7.89 13.81
C PRO A 5 13.38 -8.93 13.55
N LYS A 6 12.25 -8.75 14.26
CA LYS A 6 11.02 -9.54 14.12
C LYS A 6 9.92 -8.70 13.51
N LEU A 7 8.92 -9.38 12.94
CA LEU A 7 7.74 -8.76 12.35
C LEU A 7 6.50 -9.10 13.17
N ILE A 8 5.76 -8.07 13.58
CA ILE A 8 4.48 -8.19 14.29
C ILE A 8 3.38 -7.74 13.33
N PRO A 9 2.40 -8.60 12.98
CA PRO A 9 1.27 -8.19 12.14
C PRO A 9 0.59 -6.95 12.72
N ALA A 10 0.43 -5.91 11.89
CA ALA A 10 -0.08 -4.61 12.32
C ALA A 10 -1.34 -4.21 11.58
N PHE A 11 -1.32 -4.19 10.24
CA PHE A 11 -2.43 -3.68 9.44
C PHE A 11 -2.67 -4.49 8.17
N THR A 12 -3.91 -4.51 7.70
CA THR A 12 -4.25 -4.79 6.31
C THR A 12 -4.67 -3.49 5.65
N ILE A 13 -4.06 -3.17 4.51
CA ILE A 13 -4.41 -2.01 3.70
C ILE A 13 -4.97 -2.50 2.38
N GLN A 14 -6.10 -1.95 1.96
CA GLN A 14 -6.69 -2.21 0.64
C GLN A 14 -6.86 -0.88 -0.09
N VAL A 15 -6.49 -0.87 -1.36
CA VAL A 15 -6.56 0.31 -2.22
C VAL A 15 -7.19 -0.09 -3.54
N ALA A 16 -8.37 0.43 -3.86
CA ALA A 16 -8.91 0.34 -5.21
C ALA A 16 -8.30 1.43 -6.10
N LEU A 17 -7.72 1.01 -7.21
CA LEU A 17 -7.19 1.92 -8.23
C LEU A 17 -8.28 2.32 -9.22
N ASP A 18 -8.26 3.58 -9.61
CA ASP A 18 -8.99 4.09 -10.77
C ASP A 18 -8.11 4.01 -12.03
N GLN A 19 -8.62 4.48 -13.17
CA GLN A 19 -7.92 4.44 -14.44
C GLN A 19 -6.57 5.16 -14.36
N THR A 20 -5.51 4.42 -14.63
CA THR A 20 -4.13 4.94 -14.66
C THR A 20 -3.90 5.81 -15.88
N ALA A 21 -3.03 6.81 -15.76
CA ALA A 21 -2.62 7.69 -16.85
C ALA A 21 -1.08 7.81 -16.93
N PRO A 22 -0.49 7.74 -18.14
CA PRO A 22 0.94 8.02 -18.30
C PRO A 22 1.19 9.53 -18.13
N ILE A 23 2.14 9.88 -17.27
CA ILE A 23 2.70 11.25 -17.19
C ILE A 23 3.86 11.38 -18.18
N SER A 24 4.69 10.35 -18.29
CA SER A 24 5.78 10.26 -19.27
C SER A 24 6.00 8.80 -19.71
N SER A 25 7.02 8.55 -20.54
CA SER A 25 7.42 7.19 -20.92
C SER A 25 7.90 6.32 -19.75
N THR A 26 8.22 6.92 -18.60
CA THR A 26 8.77 6.23 -17.43
C THR A 26 8.00 6.52 -16.14
N LEU A 27 6.93 7.30 -16.19
CA LEU A 27 6.15 7.69 -15.01
C LEU A 27 4.66 7.53 -15.29
N THR A 28 4.00 6.74 -14.46
CA THR A 28 2.56 6.49 -14.49
C THR A 28 1.91 7.00 -13.22
N PHE A 29 0.79 7.70 -13.39
CA PHE A 29 -0.10 8.11 -12.31
C PHE A 29 -1.19 7.05 -12.14
N ALA A 30 -1.36 6.53 -10.93
CA ALA A 30 -2.42 5.60 -10.57
C ALA A 30 -3.28 6.20 -9.44
N PRO A 31 -4.40 6.89 -9.77
CA PRO A 31 -5.28 7.48 -8.78
C PRO A 31 -6.04 6.42 -7.98
N PHE A 32 -6.39 6.74 -6.73
CA PHE A 32 -7.23 5.89 -5.89
C PHE A 32 -8.70 6.24 -6.10
N LEU A 33 -9.57 5.23 -6.08
CA LEU A 33 -11.01 5.46 -5.98
C LEU A 33 -11.34 5.98 -4.58
N SER A 34 -12.06 7.10 -4.51
CA SER A 34 -12.41 7.78 -3.26
C SER A 34 -13.30 6.97 -2.30
N SER A 35 -13.93 5.89 -2.79
CA SER A 35 -14.78 5.00 -2.00
C SER A 35 -14.26 3.56 -1.90
N GLY A 36 -12.98 3.33 -2.24
CA GLY A 36 -12.47 1.99 -2.53
C GLY A 36 -11.28 1.52 -1.70
N GLY A 37 -10.98 2.12 -0.56
CA GLY A 37 -9.82 1.70 0.24
C GLY A 37 -9.99 1.79 1.75
N SER A 38 -9.17 1.03 2.46
CA SER A 38 -9.18 0.96 3.92
C SER A 38 -7.80 0.66 4.51
N ILE A 39 -7.62 1.01 5.78
CA ILE A 39 -6.52 0.61 6.66
C ILE A 39 -7.16 0.04 7.91
N VAL A 40 -6.97 -1.26 8.16
CA VAL A 40 -7.59 -1.96 9.29
C VAL A 40 -6.52 -2.69 10.08
N SER A 41 -6.55 -2.56 11.40
CA SER A 41 -5.58 -3.22 12.27
C SER A 41 -5.79 -4.73 12.35
N ASP A 42 -4.69 -5.45 12.53
CA ASP A 42 -4.76 -6.80 13.02
C ASP A 42 -5.41 -6.79 14.42
N PRO A 43 -6.31 -7.73 14.73
CA PRO A 43 -6.98 -7.76 16.03
C PRO A 43 -6.03 -7.84 17.24
N SER A 44 -4.81 -8.37 17.04
CA SER A 44 -3.80 -8.49 18.09
C SER A 44 -2.89 -7.27 18.23
N TYR A 45 -2.95 -6.32 17.29
CA TYR A 45 -2.05 -5.16 17.30
C TYR A 45 -2.52 -4.11 18.33
N PRO A 46 -1.63 -3.50 19.14
CA PRO A 46 -2.07 -2.60 20.22
C PRO A 46 -2.68 -1.28 19.71
N ILE A 47 -2.30 -0.80 18.52
CA ILE A 47 -2.83 0.44 17.93
C ILE A 47 -4.00 0.07 17.02
N GLN A 48 -5.22 0.44 17.41
CA GLN A 48 -6.45 0.05 16.71
C GLN A 48 -6.93 1.16 15.77
N VAL A 49 -6.57 1.02 14.50
CA VAL A 49 -7.03 1.80 13.34
C VAL A 49 -8.12 1.04 12.58
N ASP A 50 -9.19 1.76 12.24
CA ASP A 50 -10.22 1.35 11.28
C ASP A 50 -10.54 2.56 10.41
N ALA A 51 -9.77 2.75 9.33
CA ALA A 51 -9.81 3.96 8.52
C ALA A 51 -10.23 3.69 7.09
N ALA A 52 -11.04 4.58 6.53
CA ALA A 52 -11.37 4.61 5.11
C ALA A 52 -10.43 5.57 4.38
N LEU A 53 -9.94 5.18 3.19
CA LEU A 53 -9.17 6.08 2.34
C LEU A 53 -10.12 7.10 1.69
N GLU A 54 -9.78 8.39 1.80
CA GLU A 54 -10.56 9.48 1.19
C GLU A 54 -10.03 9.78 -0.22
N HIS A 55 -8.71 9.96 -0.34
CA HIS A 55 -8.03 10.31 -1.59
C HIS A 55 -6.59 9.80 -1.59
N GLY A 56 -6.00 9.61 -2.76
CA GLY A 56 -4.59 9.26 -2.88
C GLY A 56 -4.19 8.87 -4.29
N ALA A 57 -2.90 8.62 -4.48
CA ALA A 57 -2.36 8.10 -5.72
C ALA A 57 -1.03 7.39 -5.51
N ASP A 58 -0.65 6.60 -6.50
CA ASP A 58 0.70 6.08 -6.71
C ASP A 58 1.36 6.74 -7.93
N TYR A 59 2.62 7.10 -7.78
CA TYR A 59 3.50 7.58 -8.83
C TYR A 59 4.51 6.49 -9.18
N ILE A 60 4.14 5.65 -10.15
CA ILE A 60 4.86 4.45 -10.52
C ILE A 60 5.96 4.81 -11.52
N THR A 61 7.21 4.71 -11.09
CA THR A 61 8.38 5.07 -11.91
C THR A 61 9.09 3.83 -12.43
N LEU A 62 9.21 3.68 -13.75
CA LEU A 62 10.00 2.64 -14.38
C LEU A 62 11.50 2.89 -14.16
N SER A 63 12.20 1.88 -13.66
CA SER A 63 13.66 1.93 -13.51
C SER A 63 14.35 2.06 -14.87
N ARG A 64 15.57 2.62 -14.88
CA ARG A 64 16.36 2.85 -16.10
C ARG A 64 16.60 1.59 -16.93
N ASP A 65 16.74 0.43 -16.28
CA ASP A 65 16.95 -0.86 -16.93
C ASP A 65 15.63 -1.62 -17.21
N GLY A 66 14.49 -1.06 -16.84
CA GLY A 66 13.17 -1.62 -17.04
C GLY A 66 12.84 -2.85 -16.19
N ARG A 67 13.73 -3.30 -15.30
CA ARG A 67 13.54 -4.55 -14.56
C ARG A 67 12.55 -4.44 -13.40
N TYR A 68 12.44 -3.24 -12.83
CA TYR A 68 11.53 -2.95 -11.73
C TYR A 68 10.81 -1.61 -11.95
N VAL A 69 9.69 -1.43 -11.28
CA VAL A 69 9.13 -0.11 -11.01
C VAL A 69 9.32 0.25 -9.54
N LYS A 70 9.48 1.55 -9.27
CA LYS A 70 9.42 2.12 -7.93
C LYS A 70 8.00 2.66 -7.71
N LEU A 71 7.40 2.31 -6.58
CA LEU A 71 6.14 2.87 -6.10
C LEU A 71 6.43 4.08 -5.20
N ASP A 72 5.57 5.09 -5.27
CA ASP A 72 5.61 6.29 -4.45
C ASP A 72 4.17 6.72 -4.18
N VAL A 73 3.65 6.25 -3.05
CA VAL A 73 2.24 6.41 -2.69
C VAL A 73 2.07 7.47 -1.64
N GLN A 74 1.04 8.29 -1.85
CA GLN A 74 0.53 9.22 -0.85
C GLN A 74 -0.99 9.20 -0.82
N SER A 75 -1.54 9.15 0.39
CA SER A 75 -2.98 9.10 0.61
C SER A 75 -3.39 9.74 1.93
N LEU A 76 -4.64 10.16 1.97
CA LEU A 76 -5.34 10.60 3.16
C LEU A 76 -6.40 9.56 3.52
N ALA A 77 -6.45 9.19 4.80
CA ALA A 77 -7.45 8.32 5.37
C ALA A 77 -8.08 8.96 6.60
N ARG A 78 -9.30 8.54 6.93
CA ARG A 78 -9.99 8.94 8.15
C ARG A 78 -10.36 7.73 8.97
N ASP A 79 -9.88 7.73 10.22
CA ASP A 79 -10.21 6.70 11.19
C ASP A 79 -11.66 6.87 11.69
N ALA A 80 -12.45 5.80 11.63
CA ALA A 80 -13.85 5.79 12.01
C ALA A 80 -14.05 5.86 13.53
N ARG A 81 -13.04 5.48 14.31
CA ARG A 81 -13.13 5.39 15.78
C ARG A 81 -12.88 6.75 16.44
N THR A 82 -11.91 7.48 15.92
CA THR A 82 -11.45 8.77 16.46
C THR A 82 -11.91 9.96 15.61
N GLY A 83 -12.27 9.73 14.34
CA GLY A 83 -12.48 10.80 13.35
C GLY A 83 -11.18 11.45 12.85
N GLY A 84 -10.04 11.01 13.38
CA GLY A 84 -8.72 11.54 13.09
C GLY A 84 -8.28 11.28 11.65
N LEU A 85 -7.51 12.23 11.11
CA LEU A 85 -6.89 12.10 9.80
C LEU A 85 -5.54 11.39 9.90
N LEU A 86 -5.31 10.50 8.95
CA LEU A 86 -4.06 9.75 8.76
C LEU A 86 -3.53 10.07 7.36
N ARG A 87 -2.33 10.64 7.27
CA ARG A 87 -1.56 10.57 6.03
C ARG A 87 -0.85 9.22 5.99
N PHE A 88 -1.12 8.48 4.93
CA PHE A 88 -0.51 7.20 4.63
C PHE A 88 0.43 7.37 3.44
N THR A 89 1.69 6.96 3.61
CA THR A 89 2.67 6.95 2.53
C THR A 89 3.40 5.62 2.51
N TYR A 90 3.74 5.15 1.31
CA TYR A 90 4.65 4.02 1.21
C TYR A 90 5.48 4.09 -0.06
N THR A 91 6.65 3.47 0.00
CA THR A 91 7.47 3.21 -1.17
C THR A 91 7.67 1.72 -1.34
N GLY A 92 7.85 1.27 -2.57
CA GLY A 92 8.00 -0.16 -2.86
C GLY A 92 8.74 -0.39 -4.16
N LYS A 93 9.08 -1.65 -4.41
CA LYS A 93 9.66 -2.08 -5.68
C LYS A 93 8.89 -3.28 -6.20
N VAL A 94 8.46 -3.21 -7.45
CA VAL A 94 7.77 -4.32 -8.11
C VAL A 94 8.62 -4.80 -9.28
N ALA A 95 8.90 -6.11 -9.32
CA ALA A 95 9.61 -6.73 -10.42
C ALA A 95 8.71 -6.82 -11.67
N MET A 96 9.19 -6.29 -12.80
CA MET A 96 8.43 -6.29 -14.05
C MET A 96 8.37 -7.69 -14.69
N GLY A 97 9.32 -8.57 -14.43
CA GLY A 97 9.32 -9.93 -15.01
C GLY A 97 8.23 -10.87 -14.46
N GLY A 98 7.62 -10.54 -13.32
CA GLY A 98 6.70 -11.43 -12.59
C GLY A 98 5.20 -11.19 -12.85
N ALA A 99 4.35 -11.89 -12.10
CA ALA A 99 2.90 -11.76 -12.17
C ALA A 99 2.41 -10.32 -11.92
N ALA A 100 3.00 -9.63 -10.94
CA ALA A 100 2.73 -8.22 -10.66
C ALA A 100 3.10 -7.31 -11.85
N GLY A 101 4.21 -7.59 -12.53
CA GLY A 101 4.58 -6.88 -13.75
C GLY A 101 3.58 -7.08 -14.90
N LYS A 102 2.96 -8.26 -15.01
CA LYS A 102 1.89 -8.49 -16.01
C LYS A 102 0.65 -7.64 -15.75
N VAL A 103 0.26 -7.51 -14.48
CA VAL A 103 -0.83 -6.62 -14.06
C VAL A 103 -0.51 -5.18 -14.44
N LEU A 104 0.69 -4.70 -14.10
CA LEU A 104 1.13 -3.33 -14.41
C LEU A 104 1.21 -3.03 -15.92
N ARG A 105 1.45 -4.04 -16.75
CA ARG A 105 1.44 -3.91 -18.21
C ARG A 105 0.06 -4.09 -18.85
N GLY A 106 -0.97 -4.41 -18.08
CA GLY A 106 -2.32 -4.68 -18.60
C GLY A 106 -2.38 -5.88 -19.54
N GLU A 107 -1.53 -6.90 -19.33
CA GLU A 107 -1.50 -8.08 -20.19
C GLU A 107 -2.77 -8.92 -20.10
N ALA A 108 -3.22 -9.47 -21.23
CA ALA A 108 -4.27 -10.47 -21.26
C ALA A 108 -3.83 -11.71 -20.44
N GLY A 109 -4.67 -12.13 -19.48
CA GLY A 109 -4.36 -13.25 -18.59
C GLY A 109 -3.59 -12.88 -17.32
N ALA A 110 -3.47 -11.58 -17.00
CA ALA A 110 -3.09 -11.16 -15.66
C ALA A 110 -4.09 -11.69 -14.61
N ALA A 111 -3.59 -12.04 -13.42
CA ALA A 111 -4.37 -12.63 -12.34
C ALA A 111 -3.87 -12.12 -10.99
N THR A 112 -4.63 -12.38 -9.92
CA THR A 112 -4.24 -12.08 -8.54
C THR A 112 -2.83 -12.60 -8.25
N THR A 113 -2.00 -11.74 -7.66
CA THR A 113 -0.57 -12.02 -7.47
C THR A 113 -0.27 -12.54 -6.06
N GLY A 114 0.93 -13.09 -5.88
CA GLY A 114 1.52 -13.24 -4.55
C GLY A 114 1.94 -11.89 -3.96
N PHE A 115 2.39 -11.91 -2.71
CA PHE A 115 2.86 -10.73 -1.99
C PHE A 115 4.34 -10.39 -2.34
N GLY A 116 4.68 -9.09 -2.43
CA GLY A 116 6.03 -8.55 -2.66
C GLY A 116 6.33 -7.34 -1.74
N ASP A 117 7.50 -6.71 -1.82
CA ASP A 117 8.00 -5.83 -0.73
C ASP A 117 7.55 -4.35 -0.79
N ALA A 118 7.25 -3.75 0.37
CA ALA A 118 6.95 -2.33 0.58
C ALA A 118 7.45 -1.80 1.94
N PHE A 119 7.73 -0.50 2.03
CA PHE A 119 8.04 0.24 3.27
C PHE A 119 6.95 1.28 3.51
N VAL A 120 6.37 1.28 4.71
CA VAL A 120 5.14 2.01 5.02
C VAL A 120 5.36 3.02 6.15
N GLU A 121 4.81 4.21 6.01
CA GLU A 121 4.88 5.29 6.99
C GLU A 121 3.49 5.93 7.20
N PHE A 122 3.25 6.40 8.43
CA PHE A 122 2.00 7.06 8.83
C PHE A 122 2.30 8.38 9.52
N GLN A 123 1.39 9.35 9.36
CA GLN A 123 1.41 10.63 10.06
C GLN A 123 -0.02 11.03 10.45
N THR A 124 -0.22 11.60 11.63
CA THR A 124 -1.52 11.98 12.17
C THR A 124 -1.42 13.12 13.20
N GLY A 125 -2.49 13.91 13.25
CA GLY A 125 -2.72 14.89 14.31
C GLY A 125 -3.55 14.35 15.49
N SER A 126 -4.03 13.11 15.44
CA SER A 126 -4.77 12.50 16.56
C SER A 126 -3.79 12.03 17.64
N GLU A 127 -4.01 12.49 18.87
CA GLU A 127 -3.22 12.07 20.03
C GLU A 127 -3.41 10.57 20.33
N GLU A 128 -4.63 10.05 20.12
CA GLU A 128 -4.97 8.64 20.33
C GLU A 128 -4.23 7.70 19.37
N LEU A 129 -3.90 8.18 18.17
CA LEU A 129 -3.19 7.42 17.15
C LEU A 129 -1.71 7.76 17.08
N LYS A 130 -1.21 8.69 17.90
CA LYS A 130 0.12 9.30 17.73
C LYS A 130 1.27 8.29 17.78
N ALA A 131 1.12 7.23 18.58
CA ALA A 131 2.08 6.16 18.70
C ALA A 131 2.41 5.46 17.36
N ILE A 132 1.53 5.55 16.35
CA ILE A 132 1.78 4.96 15.03
C ILE A 132 2.99 5.61 14.32
N GLU A 133 3.29 6.88 14.62
CA GLU A 133 4.40 7.61 14.01
C GLU A 133 5.77 7.19 14.56
N GLU A 134 5.80 6.55 15.72
CA GLU A 134 7.03 6.18 16.43
C GLU A 134 7.54 4.77 16.03
N LYS A 135 6.82 4.10 15.12
CA LYS A 135 7.07 2.72 14.72
C LYS A 135 7.64 2.64 13.31
N VAL A 136 8.32 1.53 13.03
CA VAL A 136 8.82 1.20 11.69
C VAL A 136 7.95 0.10 11.11
N TYR A 137 7.44 0.28 9.89
CA TYR A 137 6.59 -0.70 9.24
C TYR A 137 7.15 -1.18 7.90
N VAL A 138 6.99 -2.47 7.66
CA VAL A 138 7.21 -3.09 6.36
C VAL A 138 5.93 -3.77 5.90
N GLY A 139 5.61 -3.58 4.62
CA GLY A 139 4.44 -4.14 3.97
C GLY A 139 4.82 -5.23 2.99
N SER A 140 3.92 -6.18 2.81
CA SER A 140 3.95 -7.10 1.69
C SER A 140 2.68 -6.93 0.86
N GLY A 141 2.81 -6.58 -0.42
CA GLY A 141 1.73 -6.14 -1.30
C GLY A 141 1.39 -7.10 -2.43
N ARG A 142 0.11 -7.21 -2.81
CA ARG A 142 -0.36 -7.97 -3.96
C ARG A 142 -1.44 -7.22 -4.75
N PHE A 143 -1.61 -7.57 -6.01
CA PHE A 143 -2.78 -7.18 -6.79
C PHE A 143 -3.86 -8.25 -6.66
N VAL A 144 -5.11 -7.83 -6.47
CA VAL A 144 -6.31 -8.67 -6.49
C VAL A 144 -7.15 -8.23 -7.68
N LEU A 145 -7.38 -9.17 -8.61
CA LEU A 145 -8.12 -8.95 -9.84
C LEU A 145 -9.41 -9.76 -9.82
N GLU A 146 -10.52 -9.09 -10.03
CA GLU A 146 -11.84 -9.69 -10.19
C GLU A 146 -12.54 -9.10 -11.41
N THR A 147 -13.15 -9.95 -12.24
CA THR A 147 -13.82 -9.52 -13.48
C THR A 147 -14.91 -8.49 -13.17
N GLY A 148 -14.86 -7.35 -13.85
CA GLY A 148 -15.85 -6.28 -13.69
C GLY A 148 -15.68 -5.42 -12.44
N LYS A 149 -14.62 -5.62 -11.66
CA LYS A 149 -14.28 -4.79 -10.50
C LYS A 149 -12.98 -4.02 -10.72
N PRO A 150 -12.78 -2.90 -9.99
CA PRO A 150 -11.50 -2.22 -9.96
C PRO A 150 -10.36 -3.15 -9.50
N VAL A 151 -9.13 -2.84 -9.93
CA VAL A 151 -7.95 -3.52 -9.41
C VAL A 151 -7.75 -3.08 -7.96
N ILE A 152 -7.67 -4.05 -7.05
CA ILE A 152 -7.36 -3.80 -5.65
C ILE A 152 -5.89 -4.10 -5.41
N VAL A 153 -5.17 -3.21 -4.74
CA VAL A 153 -3.86 -3.48 -4.17
C VAL A 153 -4.04 -3.73 -2.68
N GLU A 154 -3.62 -4.90 -2.22
CA GLU A 154 -3.71 -5.29 -0.81
C GLU A 154 -2.32 -5.42 -0.20
N TYR A 155 -2.11 -4.80 0.96
CA TYR A 155 -0.89 -4.92 1.75
C TYR A 155 -1.16 -5.57 3.10
N LYS A 156 -0.28 -6.50 3.48
CA LYS A 156 -0.12 -6.98 4.86
C LYS A 156 1.08 -6.25 5.47
N VAL A 157 0.82 -5.40 6.45
CA VAL A 157 1.80 -4.52 7.07
C VAL A 157 2.15 -5.05 8.45
N SER A 158 3.44 -5.09 8.76
CA SER A 158 3.97 -5.50 10.06
C SER A 158 4.82 -4.39 10.69
N GLU A 159 4.73 -4.24 12.01
CA GLU A 159 5.72 -3.49 12.80
C GLU A 159 7.03 -4.28 12.85
N VAL A 160 8.14 -3.58 12.66
CA VAL A 160 9.49 -4.10 12.90
C VAL A 160 9.81 -3.93 14.38
N SER A 161 10.16 -5.04 15.03
CA SER A 161 10.52 -5.10 16.45
C SER A 161 11.91 -5.70 16.64
N ALA A 162 12.55 -5.45 17.79
CA ALA A 162 13.88 -5.96 18.14
C ALA A 162 13.87 -7.40 18.70
#